data_AF-E2BGN9-F1
#
_entry.id   AF-E2BGN9-F1
#
_cell.length_a   1.000
_cell.length_b   1.000
_cell.length_c   1.000
_cell.angle_alpha   90.00
_cell.angle_beta   90.00
_cell.angle_gamma   90.00
#
_symmetry.space_group_name_H-M   'P 1'
#
loop_
_entity.id
_entity.type
_entity.pdbx_description
1 polymer ?
#
loop_
_entity_poly.entity_id
_entity_poly.type
_entity_poly.pdbx_seq_one_letter_code
_entity_poly.pdbx_strand_id
1 'polypeptide(L)'
;TWVSCERKAIEKGYRVTSVSEIWDYKISRYDTQQGGLFAEYINCFLQLKQEASGWPIECEENDENAKECYLRVYKQIEGVVLDRRNIARNPGLRSVAKLCLNSFWGKFGQRYNLPNIELVRTREHLLSLLTSPEHEIINILLVNDNVIYVTWRLRQEALVPSLMTNVVIYQVCRKVMRAANARFQAQNSTFSKNYRHTWYVSTGDPNEYESHKGNFLKNTTDELESYGQDSYIETFISGGPKFYSYVVCTPQGRTHDVCKVKGITLNFENSRYINFNSIKNLLIAEKIAENEKDDEKEKDRRKTSINLPFRAIRRTAFHDVVTRDETKSCMHVLLKRRFDNNTGHSLPYGY
;
A
#
# COMPACT_ATOMS: atom_id res chain seq x y z
N THR A 1 6.11 0.48 -19.69
CA THR A 1 5.08 1.19 -20.47
C THR A 1 4.42 2.26 -19.64
N TRP A 2 4.59 3.53 -20.01
CA TRP A 2 4.00 4.68 -19.33
C TRP A 2 2.61 4.95 -19.92
N VAL A 3 1.61 5.25 -19.08
CA VAL A 3 0.24 5.54 -19.55
C VAL A 3 -0.06 7.00 -19.27
N SER A 4 0.01 7.86 -20.29
CA SER A 4 -0.44 9.28 -20.39
C SER A 4 -0.29 10.22 -19.16
N CYS A 5 0.40 9.82 -18.09
CA CYS A 5 0.58 10.61 -16.87
C CYS A 5 1.40 11.86 -17.13
N GLU A 6 2.09 11.89 -18.27
CA GLU A 6 2.75 13.05 -18.84
C GLU A 6 1.81 14.23 -19.05
N ARG A 7 0.51 14.04 -19.38
CA ARG A 7 -0.42 15.17 -19.51
C ARG A 7 -0.49 16.01 -18.24
N LYS A 8 -0.51 15.38 -17.07
CA LYS A 8 -0.54 16.11 -15.80
C LYS A 8 0.81 16.74 -15.46
N ALA A 9 1.91 16.15 -15.92
CA ALA A 9 3.24 16.76 -15.77
C ALA A 9 3.37 17.98 -16.70
N ILE A 10 2.90 17.89 -17.95
CA ILE A 10 2.86 19.00 -18.91
C ILE A 10 1.98 20.13 -18.39
N GLU A 11 0.78 19.83 -17.84
CA GLU A 11 -0.06 20.82 -17.14
C GLU A 11 0.67 21.52 -15.98
N LYS A 12 1.67 20.87 -15.38
CA LYS A 12 2.50 21.43 -14.31
C LYS A 12 3.78 22.11 -14.82
N GLY A 13 3.90 22.34 -16.13
CA GLY A 13 5.03 23.05 -16.73
C GLY A 13 6.25 22.18 -17.08
N TYR A 14 6.18 20.86 -16.88
CA TYR A 14 7.27 19.97 -17.30
C TYR A 14 7.32 19.83 -18.83
N ARG A 15 8.53 19.76 -19.39
CA ARG A 15 8.76 19.59 -20.84
C ARG A 15 9.18 18.16 -21.15
N VAL A 16 8.59 17.57 -22.19
CA VAL A 16 8.99 16.26 -22.71
C VAL A 16 10.23 16.46 -23.58
N THR A 17 11.32 15.76 -23.27
CA THR A 17 12.60 15.86 -23.99
C THR A 17 12.72 14.87 -25.13
N SER A 18 12.27 13.63 -24.93
CA SER A 18 12.30 12.58 -25.95
C SER A 18 11.19 11.55 -25.74
N VAL A 19 10.72 10.95 -26.84
CA VAL A 19 9.75 9.84 -26.85
C VAL A 19 10.29 8.76 -27.77
N SER A 20 10.43 7.54 -27.26
CA SER A 20 10.96 6.41 -28.05
C SER A 20 9.86 5.60 -28.74
N GLU A 21 8.75 5.33 -28.04
CA GLU A 21 7.70 4.44 -28.53
C GLU A 21 6.34 4.82 -27.93
N ILE A 22 5.30 4.81 -28.76
CA ILE A 22 3.92 5.06 -28.35
C ILE A 22 3.06 3.87 -28.74
N TRP A 23 2.35 3.32 -27.76
CA TRP A 23 1.40 2.24 -27.95
C TRP A 23 -0.01 2.82 -27.89
N ASP A 24 -0.75 2.72 -28.99
CA ASP A 24 -2.16 3.12 -29.04
C ASP A 24 -3.08 1.90 -28.94
N TYR A 25 -4.19 2.06 -28.22
CA TYR A 25 -5.13 0.98 -27.93
C TYR A 25 -6.55 1.44 -28.19
N LYS A 26 -7.37 0.57 -28.77
CA LYS A 26 -8.81 0.82 -28.89
C LYS A 26 -9.44 0.85 -27.50
N ILE A 27 -10.11 1.95 -27.16
CA ILE A 27 -10.77 2.13 -25.87
C ILE A 27 -12.26 1.92 -26.03
N SER A 28 -12.80 0.93 -25.34
CA SER A 28 -14.25 0.79 -25.14
C SER A 28 -14.62 1.30 -23.75
N ARG A 29 -15.68 2.11 -23.65
CA ARG A 29 -16.22 2.58 -22.37
C ARG A 29 -17.55 1.90 -22.13
N TYR A 30 -17.69 1.29 -20.96
CA TYR A 30 -18.94 0.70 -20.51
C TYR A 30 -19.66 1.68 -19.58
N ASP A 31 -20.99 1.68 -19.64
CA ASP A 31 -21.80 2.39 -18.64
C ASP A 31 -21.81 1.59 -17.34
N THR A 32 -21.61 2.27 -16.22
CA THR A 32 -21.57 1.69 -14.86
C THR A 32 -22.80 0.86 -14.51
N GLN A 33 -23.94 1.10 -15.15
CA GLN A 33 -25.19 0.35 -14.91
C GLN A 33 -25.44 -0.79 -15.91
N GLN A 34 -24.75 -0.81 -17.06
CA GLN A 34 -24.96 -1.82 -18.12
C GLN A 34 -23.85 -2.89 -18.15
N GLY A 35 -22.98 -2.90 -17.14
CA GLY A 35 -21.94 -3.91 -16.95
C GLY A 35 -20.57 -3.45 -17.41
N GLY A 36 -19.72 -4.42 -17.73
CA GLY A 36 -18.33 -4.21 -18.11
C GLY A 36 -17.53 -5.49 -17.95
N LEU A 37 -16.34 -5.54 -18.55
CA LEU A 37 -15.52 -6.76 -18.62
C LEU A 37 -15.28 -7.44 -17.26
N PHE A 38 -15.28 -6.67 -16.17
CA PHE A 38 -15.03 -7.16 -14.82
C PHE A 38 -16.22 -6.98 -13.87
N ALA A 39 -17.37 -6.51 -14.35
CA ALA A 39 -18.50 -6.12 -13.50
C ALA A 39 -19.00 -7.29 -12.66
N GLU A 40 -19.25 -8.45 -13.28
CA GLU A 40 -19.75 -9.64 -12.58
C GLU A 40 -18.79 -10.13 -11.49
N TYR A 41 -17.48 -10.19 -11.81
CA TYR A 41 -16.45 -10.56 -10.84
C TYR A 41 -16.42 -9.60 -9.66
N ILE A 42 -16.40 -8.29 -9.92
CA ILE A 42 -16.35 -7.28 -8.87
C ILE A 42 -17.63 -7.32 -8.03
N ASN A 43 -18.80 -7.42 -8.65
CA ASN A 43 -20.09 -7.47 -7.97
C ASN A 43 -20.19 -8.69 -7.04
N CYS A 44 -19.78 -9.87 -7.50
CA CYS A 44 -19.76 -11.10 -6.70
C CYS A 44 -18.92 -10.94 -5.43
N PHE A 45 -17.66 -10.51 -5.56
CA PHE A 45 -16.79 -10.37 -4.38
C PHE A 45 -17.10 -9.12 -3.55
N LEU A 46 -17.72 -8.09 -4.12
CA LEU A 46 -18.21 -6.93 -3.38
C LEU A 46 -19.41 -7.30 -2.51
N GLN A 47 -20.36 -8.07 -3.05
CA GLN A 47 -21.49 -8.64 -2.31
C GLN A 47 -20.99 -9.47 -1.12
N LEU A 48 -20.15 -10.47 -1.37
CA LEU A 48 -19.61 -11.35 -0.32
C LEU A 48 -18.87 -10.55 0.76
N LYS A 49 -18.08 -9.55 0.35
CA LYS A 49 -17.36 -8.68 1.29
C LYS A 49 -18.33 -7.87 2.15
N GLN A 50 -19.40 -7.36 1.56
CA GLN A 50 -20.35 -6.50 2.25
C GLN A 50 -21.23 -7.30 3.21
N GLU A 51 -21.77 -8.44 2.76
CA GLU A 51 -22.54 -9.37 3.60
C GLU A 51 -21.71 -9.84 4.81
N ALA A 52 -20.45 -10.23 4.58
CA ALA A 52 -19.55 -10.65 5.64
C ALA A 52 -19.07 -9.51 6.57
N SER A 53 -19.35 -8.25 6.24
CA SER A 53 -19.05 -7.12 7.13
C SER A 53 -20.07 -6.96 8.25
N GLY A 54 -21.27 -7.54 8.10
CA GLY A 54 -22.40 -7.34 8.99
C GLY A 54 -23.16 -6.04 8.68
N TRP A 55 -24.19 -5.76 9.50
CA TRP A 55 -25.03 -4.58 9.35
C TRP A 55 -24.25 -3.29 9.69
N PRO A 56 -24.51 -2.18 8.96
CA PRO A 56 -24.01 -0.86 9.35
C PRO A 56 -24.47 -0.47 10.75
N ILE A 57 -23.75 0.43 11.41
CA ILE A 57 -24.08 0.92 12.76
C ILE A 57 -25.46 1.61 12.78
N GLU A 58 -25.80 2.28 11.67
CA GLU A 58 -27.10 2.94 11.46
C GLU A 58 -28.28 1.95 11.44
N CYS A 59 -28.02 0.67 11.23
CA CYS A 59 -29.03 -0.39 11.20
C CYS A 59 -29.05 -1.10 12.56
N GLU A 60 -29.76 -0.54 13.53
CA GLU A 60 -29.98 -1.18 14.82
C GLU A 60 -30.68 -2.53 14.68
N GLU A 61 -30.48 -3.42 15.65
CA GLU A 61 -30.97 -4.81 15.57
C GLU A 61 -32.49 -4.90 15.42
N ASN A 62 -33.23 -3.93 15.99
CA ASN A 62 -34.68 -3.86 15.95
C ASN A 62 -35.24 -2.94 14.85
N ASP A 63 -34.40 -2.23 14.09
CA ASP A 63 -34.85 -1.32 13.04
C ASP A 63 -34.90 -2.02 11.67
N GLU A 64 -36.05 -2.64 11.41
CA GLU A 64 -36.32 -3.33 10.15
C GLU A 64 -36.43 -2.40 8.94
N ASN A 65 -36.89 -1.16 9.16
CA ASN A 65 -37.00 -0.18 8.08
C ASN A 65 -35.61 0.31 7.65
N ALA A 66 -34.69 0.52 8.59
CA ALA A 66 -33.30 0.86 8.28
C ALA A 66 -32.60 -0.24 7.47
N LYS A 67 -32.77 -1.51 7.85
CA LYS A 67 -32.22 -2.65 7.12
C LYS A 67 -32.74 -2.74 5.69
N GLU A 68 -34.06 -2.60 5.50
CA GLU A 68 -34.66 -2.63 4.15
C GLU A 68 -34.23 -1.43 3.30
N CYS A 69 -34.15 -0.25 3.91
CA CYS A 69 -33.64 0.95 3.26
C CYS A 69 -32.19 0.75 2.79
N TYR A 70 -31.33 0.18 3.65
CA TYR A 70 -29.94 -0.12 3.32
C TYR A 70 -29.83 -1.06 2.10
N LEU A 71 -30.58 -2.17 2.08
CA LEU A 71 -30.58 -3.13 0.96
C LEU A 71 -31.02 -2.46 -0.35
N ARG A 72 -32.09 -1.67 -0.30
CA ARG A 72 -32.62 -0.94 -1.47
C ARG A 72 -31.62 0.08 -2.00
N VAL A 73 -31.05 0.90 -1.11
CA VAL A 73 -30.08 1.93 -1.49
C VAL A 73 -28.79 1.30 -2.03
N TYR A 74 -28.31 0.22 -1.43
CA TYR A 74 -27.13 -0.50 -1.93
C TYR A 74 -27.35 -1.04 -3.34
N LYS A 75 -28.50 -1.63 -3.61
CA LYS A 75 -28.87 -2.06 -4.97
C LYS A 75 -28.96 -0.89 -5.94
N GLN A 76 -29.53 0.24 -5.53
CA GLN A 76 -29.68 1.42 -6.39
C GLN A 76 -28.34 2.08 -6.75
N ILE A 77 -27.42 2.17 -5.78
CA ILE A 77 -26.14 2.87 -5.95
C ILE A 77 -25.08 1.96 -6.56
N GLU A 78 -24.91 0.74 -6.03
CA GLU A 78 -23.85 -0.19 -6.45
C GLU A 78 -24.30 -1.17 -7.54
N GLY A 79 -25.61 -1.31 -7.76
CA GLY A 79 -26.15 -2.35 -8.67
C GLY A 79 -26.01 -3.77 -8.11
N VAL A 80 -25.65 -3.92 -6.83
CA VAL A 80 -25.41 -5.21 -6.17
C VAL A 80 -26.57 -5.53 -5.24
N VAL A 81 -27.14 -6.72 -5.38
CA VAL A 81 -28.19 -7.23 -4.49
C VAL A 81 -27.53 -7.97 -3.34
N LEU A 82 -27.74 -7.52 -2.11
CA LEU A 82 -27.27 -8.22 -0.90
C LEU A 82 -28.34 -9.19 -0.42
N ASP A 83 -27.94 -10.38 -0.01
CA ASP A 83 -28.81 -11.34 0.66
C ASP A 83 -28.83 -11.06 2.15
N ARG A 84 -29.99 -10.61 2.62
CA ARG A 84 -30.28 -10.33 4.02
C ARG A 84 -29.88 -11.46 4.98
N ARG A 85 -30.01 -12.72 4.56
CA ARG A 85 -29.70 -13.90 5.40
C ARG A 85 -28.20 -14.10 5.61
N ASN A 86 -27.39 -13.59 4.69
CA ASN A 86 -25.94 -13.73 4.72
C ASN A 86 -25.25 -12.54 5.40
N ILE A 87 -26.00 -11.47 5.72
CA ILE A 87 -25.45 -10.29 6.41
C ILE A 87 -25.17 -10.64 7.87
N ALA A 88 -23.92 -11.01 8.13
CA ALA A 88 -23.41 -11.32 9.45
C ALA A 88 -21.91 -11.04 9.50
N ARG A 89 -21.41 -10.61 10.66
CA ARG A 89 -19.99 -10.30 10.83
C ARG A 89 -19.17 -11.59 10.72
N ASN A 90 -18.50 -11.77 9.59
CA ASN A 90 -17.61 -12.90 9.31
C ASN A 90 -16.23 -12.39 8.85
N PRO A 91 -15.29 -12.16 9.79
CA PRO A 91 -13.97 -11.63 9.46
C PRO A 91 -13.18 -12.48 8.46
N GLY A 92 -13.32 -13.82 8.53
CA GLY A 92 -12.63 -14.76 7.66
C GLY A 92 -13.11 -14.63 6.21
N LEU A 93 -14.41 -14.78 5.98
CA LEU A 93 -15.00 -14.67 4.63
C LEU A 93 -14.77 -13.28 4.05
N ARG A 94 -14.94 -12.23 4.86
CA ARG A 94 -14.65 -10.85 4.47
C ARG A 94 -13.20 -10.68 4.00
N SER A 95 -12.24 -11.32 4.69
CA SER A 95 -10.83 -11.26 4.32
C SER A 95 -10.55 -11.92 2.96
N VAL A 96 -11.19 -13.06 2.70
CA VAL A 96 -11.08 -13.80 1.42
C VAL A 96 -11.68 -13.00 0.29
N ALA A 97 -12.90 -12.49 0.44
CA ALA A 97 -13.55 -11.67 -0.58
C ALA A 97 -12.73 -10.40 -0.91
N LYS A 98 -12.20 -9.73 0.13
CA LYS A 98 -11.28 -8.59 -0.03
C LYS A 98 -9.97 -8.99 -0.72
N LEU A 99 -9.44 -10.18 -0.44
CA LEU A 99 -8.25 -10.71 -1.10
C LEU A 99 -8.51 -10.93 -2.59
N CYS A 100 -9.63 -11.56 -2.96
CA CYS A 100 -10.01 -11.76 -4.36
C CYS A 100 -10.13 -10.45 -5.14
N LEU A 101 -10.72 -9.41 -4.55
CA LEU A 101 -10.79 -8.06 -5.16
C LEU A 101 -9.39 -7.45 -5.36
N ASN A 102 -8.52 -7.52 -4.35
CA ASN A 102 -7.19 -6.88 -4.41
C ASN A 102 -6.19 -7.64 -5.31
N SER A 103 -6.21 -8.97 -5.23
CA SER A 103 -5.31 -9.84 -5.99
C SER A 103 -5.64 -9.86 -7.48
N PHE A 104 -6.91 -9.68 -7.85
CA PHE A 104 -7.35 -9.64 -9.24
C PHE A 104 -6.62 -8.55 -10.04
N TRP A 105 -6.62 -7.31 -9.54
CA TRP A 105 -5.85 -6.22 -10.17
C TRP A 105 -4.34 -6.51 -10.17
N GLY A 106 -3.80 -7.03 -9.06
CA GLY A 106 -2.38 -7.35 -8.95
C GLY A 106 -1.91 -8.41 -9.95
N LYS A 107 -2.77 -9.37 -10.29
CA LYS A 107 -2.48 -10.43 -11.27
C LYS A 107 -2.14 -9.85 -12.64
N PHE A 108 -2.85 -8.83 -13.11
CA PHE A 108 -2.58 -8.19 -14.39
C PHE A 108 -1.17 -7.58 -14.49
N GLY A 109 -0.59 -7.17 -13.37
CA GLY A 109 0.77 -6.63 -13.27
C GLY A 109 1.84 -7.67 -12.87
N GLN A 110 1.50 -8.97 -12.82
CA GLN A 110 2.43 -10.01 -12.39
C GLN A 110 3.59 -10.15 -13.38
N ARG A 111 4.82 -10.25 -12.84
CA ARG A 111 6.01 -10.61 -13.60
C ARG A 111 6.03 -12.12 -13.86
N TYR A 112 6.21 -12.53 -15.13
CA TYR A 112 6.20 -13.94 -15.53
C TYR A 112 7.51 -14.67 -15.26
N ASN A 113 8.62 -14.08 -15.70
CA ASN A 113 9.90 -14.76 -15.69
C ASN A 113 10.65 -14.48 -14.38
N LEU A 114 10.19 -15.13 -13.31
CA LEU A 114 10.86 -15.17 -12.02
C LEU A 114 11.82 -16.36 -11.97
N PRO A 115 12.94 -16.26 -11.23
CA PRO A 115 13.80 -17.41 -10.97
C PRO A 115 13.00 -18.54 -10.31
N ASN A 116 13.03 -19.71 -10.93
CA ASN A 116 12.51 -20.96 -10.38
C ASN A 116 13.65 -21.72 -9.70
N ILE A 117 13.27 -22.54 -8.72
CA ILE A 117 14.17 -23.37 -7.94
C ILE A 117 13.73 -24.81 -8.12
N GLU A 118 14.67 -25.67 -8.51
CA GLU A 118 14.42 -27.08 -8.72
C GLU A 118 15.47 -27.93 -7.98
N LEU A 119 15.00 -29.01 -7.35
CA LEU A 119 15.85 -29.97 -6.66
C LEU A 119 16.13 -31.15 -7.58
N VAL A 120 17.33 -31.22 -8.10
CA VAL A 120 17.77 -32.20 -9.09
C VAL A 120 18.54 -33.31 -8.38
N ARG A 121 18.11 -34.57 -8.56
CA ARG A 121 18.74 -35.75 -7.93
C ARG A 121 19.48 -36.66 -8.90
N THR A 122 19.21 -36.51 -10.18
CA THR A 122 19.73 -37.39 -11.23
C THR A 122 20.58 -36.60 -12.20
N ARG A 123 21.69 -37.19 -12.64
CA ARG A 123 22.57 -36.61 -13.66
C ARG A 123 21.84 -36.28 -14.95
N GLU A 124 20.94 -37.16 -15.40
CA GLU A 124 20.18 -36.99 -16.65
C GLU A 124 19.34 -35.71 -16.62
N HIS A 125 18.61 -35.48 -15.53
CA HIS A 125 17.82 -34.27 -15.34
C HIS A 125 18.71 -33.01 -15.26
N LEU A 126 19.86 -33.08 -14.58
CA LEU A 126 20.78 -31.94 -14.57
C LEU A 126 21.28 -31.61 -15.98
N LEU A 127 21.66 -32.63 -16.75
CA LEU A 127 22.10 -32.46 -18.12
C LEU A 127 20.97 -31.89 -18.99
N SER A 128 19.72 -32.37 -18.85
CA SER A 128 18.60 -31.82 -19.62
C SER A 128 18.37 -30.34 -19.33
N LEU A 129 18.51 -29.90 -18.09
CA LEU A 129 18.42 -28.47 -17.75
C LEU A 129 19.59 -27.66 -18.32
N LEU A 130 20.82 -28.18 -18.26
CA LEU A 130 22.02 -27.51 -18.78
C LEU A 130 22.04 -27.40 -20.30
N THR A 131 21.54 -28.42 -21.02
CA THR A 131 21.53 -28.46 -22.48
C THR A 131 20.26 -27.87 -23.08
N SER A 132 19.24 -27.58 -22.27
CA SER A 132 17.99 -27.03 -22.77
C SER A 132 18.21 -25.63 -23.35
N PRO A 133 17.80 -25.36 -24.61
CA PRO A 133 17.87 -24.02 -25.18
C PRO A 133 16.91 -23.05 -24.46
N GLU A 134 15.85 -23.55 -23.85
CA GLU A 134 14.83 -22.73 -23.18
C GLU A 134 15.26 -22.21 -21.80
N HIS A 135 16.15 -22.93 -21.12
CA HIS A 135 16.50 -22.68 -19.73
C HIS A 135 17.79 -21.86 -19.64
N GLU A 136 17.76 -20.78 -18.86
CA GLU A 136 18.92 -20.02 -18.44
C GLU A 136 19.22 -20.37 -16.98
N ILE A 137 20.35 -21.04 -16.76
CA ILE A 137 20.78 -21.41 -15.41
C ILE A 137 21.41 -20.19 -14.73
N ILE A 138 20.87 -19.82 -13.58
CA ILE A 138 21.31 -18.69 -12.76
C ILE A 138 22.30 -19.15 -11.70
N ASN A 139 22.02 -20.29 -11.06
CA ASN A 139 22.86 -20.84 -9.99
C ASN A 139 22.74 -22.36 -9.89
N ILE A 140 23.83 -23.02 -9.52
CA ILE A 140 23.87 -24.45 -9.20
C ILE A 140 24.60 -24.60 -7.88
N LEU A 141 23.95 -25.24 -6.92
CA LEU A 141 24.51 -25.48 -5.60
C LEU A 141 24.34 -26.96 -5.23
N LEU A 142 25.45 -27.61 -4.89
CA LEU A 142 25.41 -28.95 -4.30
C LEU A 142 24.94 -28.83 -2.85
N VAL A 143 23.82 -29.48 -2.52
CA VAL A 143 23.28 -29.50 -1.16
C VAL A 143 23.89 -30.66 -0.38
N ASN A 144 23.97 -31.83 -1.02
CA ASN A 144 24.64 -33.02 -0.54
C ASN A 144 25.02 -33.91 -1.74
N ASP A 145 25.57 -35.08 -1.49
CA ASP A 145 26.06 -36.00 -2.53
C ASP A 145 24.98 -36.44 -3.54
N ASN A 146 23.70 -36.32 -3.19
CA ASN A 146 22.58 -36.83 -3.98
C ASN A 146 21.60 -35.75 -4.47
N VAL A 147 21.78 -34.49 -4.07
CA VAL A 147 20.83 -33.41 -4.36
C VAL A 147 21.56 -32.14 -4.76
N ILE A 148 21.20 -31.65 -5.94
CA ILE A 148 21.66 -30.40 -6.51
C ILE A 148 20.49 -29.43 -6.56
N TYR A 149 20.72 -28.22 -6.08
CA TYR A 149 19.81 -27.10 -6.12
C TYR A 149 20.12 -26.26 -7.36
N VAL A 150 19.21 -26.23 -8.32
CA VAL A 150 19.38 -25.47 -9.55
C VAL A 150 18.38 -24.33 -9.56
N THR A 151 18.88 -23.10 -9.65
CA THR A 151 18.06 -21.92 -9.92
C THR A 151 18.13 -21.60 -11.40
N TRP A 152 16.99 -21.51 -12.05
CA TRP A 152 16.88 -21.25 -13.47
C TRP A 152 15.75 -20.27 -13.78
N ARG A 153 15.79 -19.65 -14.96
CA ARG A 153 14.67 -18.89 -15.53
C ARG A 153 14.53 -19.22 -17.02
N LEU A 154 13.39 -18.92 -17.63
CA LEU A 154 13.24 -19.10 -19.07
C LEU A 154 14.03 -18.01 -19.80
N ARG A 155 14.63 -18.35 -20.94
CA ARG A 155 15.15 -17.36 -21.87
C ARG A 155 14.01 -16.55 -22.48
N GLN A 156 14.31 -15.34 -22.96
CA GLN A 156 13.26 -14.46 -23.49
C GLN A 156 12.57 -15.05 -24.71
N GLU A 157 13.31 -15.78 -25.54
CA GLU A 157 12.85 -16.42 -26.78
C GLU A 157 11.88 -17.57 -26.51
N ALA A 158 12.04 -18.25 -25.37
CA ALA A 158 11.16 -19.35 -24.94
C ALA A 158 9.99 -18.86 -24.06
N LEU A 159 9.95 -17.57 -23.72
CA LEU A 159 8.96 -17.04 -22.79
C LEU A 159 7.59 -16.90 -23.47
N VAL A 160 6.64 -17.74 -23.09
CA VAL A 160 5.24 -17.60 -23.48
C VAL A 160 4.50 -16.74 -22.44
N PRO A 161 3.94 -15.58 -22.82
CA PRO A 161 3.19 -14.74 -21.89
C PRO A 161 1.89 -15.42 -21.47
N SER A 162 1.50 -15.31 -20.21
CA SER A 162 0.23 -15.85 -19.74
C SER A 162 -0.95 -15.05 -20.28
N LEU A 163 -2.04 -15.75 -20.61
CA LEU A 163 -3.31 -15.12 -21.00
C LEU A 163 -3.99 -14.38 -19.83
N MET A 164 -3.61 -14.68 -18.58
CA MET A 164 -4.31 -14.17 -17.37
C MET A 164 -3.84 -12.79 -16.91
N THR A 165 -3.11 -12.08 -17.75
CA THR A 165 -2.21 -11.02 -17.29
C THR A 165 -2.00 -10.01 -18.40
N ASN A 166 -2.03 -8.74 -18.05
CA ASN A 166 -2.06 -7.66 -19.04
C ASN A 166 -1.58 -6.36 -18.37
N VAL A 167 -0.32 -6.00 -18.65
CA VAL A 167 0.30 -4.81 -18.07
C VAL A 167 -0.42 -3.52 -18.45
N VAL A 168 -1.10 -3.48 -19.60
CA VAL A 168 -1.84 -2.31 -20.07
C VAL A 168 -3.07 -2.09 -19.18
N ILE A 169 -3.85 -3.13 -18.93
CA ILE A 169 -5.00 -3.08 -18.00
C ILE A 169 -4.54 -2.65 -16.60
N TYR A 170 -3.46 -3.26 -16.09
CA TYR A 170 -2.89 -2.90 -14.79
C TYR A 170 -2.57 -1.39 -14.70
N GLN A 171 -1.93 -0.84 -15.73
CA GLN A 171 -1.52 0.56 -15.76
C GLN A 171 -2.69 1.52 -15.96
N VAL A 172 -3.72 1.15 -16.73
CA VAL A 172 -4.96 1.94 -16.88
C VAL A 172 -5.69 2.03 -15.54
N CYS A 173 -5.89 0.91 -14.82
CA CYS A 173 -6.48 0.91 -13.49
C CYS A 173 -5.70 1.80 -12.51
N ARG A 174 -4.36 1.71 -12.54
CA ARG A 174 -3.48 2.55 -11.72
C ARG A 174 -3.62 4.04 -12.04
N LYS A 175 -3.79 4.40 -13.32
CA LYS A 175 -4.02 5.79 -13.74
C LYS A 175 -5.36 6.31 -13.21
N VAL A 176 -6.44 5.54 -13.35
CA VAL A 176 -7.77 5.91 -12.85
C VAL A 176 -7.73 6.13 -11.33
N MET A 177 -7.11 5.22 -10.59
CA MET A 177 -6.93 5.35 -9.13
C MET A 177 -6.16 6.63 -8.76
N ARG A 178 -5.05 6.93 -9.46
CA ARG A 178 -4.27 8.15 -9.21
C ARG A 178 -5.04 9.43 -9.53
N ALA A 179 -5.85 9.42 -10.59
CA ALA A 179 -6.68 10.55 -10.96
C ALA A 179 -7.80 10.81 -9.93
N ALA A 180 -8.48 9.75 -9.46
CA ALA A 180 -9.47 9.85 -8.39
C ALA A 180 -8.85 10.43 -7.10
N ASN A 181 -7.69 9.88 -6.70
CA ASN A 181 -6.95 10.38 -5.54
C ASN A 181 -6.50 11.84 -5.71
N ALA A 182 -6.14 12.28 -6.92
CA ALA A 182 -5.75 13.67 -7.17
C ALA A 182 -6.94 14.64 -7.10
N ARG A 183 -8.13 14.21 -7.55
CA ARG A 183 -9.37 15.02 -7.44
C ARG A 183 -9.78 15.23 -5.99
N PHE A 184 -9.75 14.17 -5.19
CA PHE A 184 -10.05 14.25 -3.75
C PHE A 184 -9.12 15.24 -3.03
N GLN A 185 -7.85 15.31 -3.43
CA GLN A 185 -6.89 16.27 -2.87
C GLN A 185 -7.15 17.72 -3.24
N ALA A 186 -7.68 17.97 -4.44
CA ALA A 186 -8.01 19.33 -4.86
C ALA A 186 -9.22 19.87 -4.11
N GLN A 187 -10.08 18.98 -3.61
CA GLN A 187 -11.27 19.32 -2.83
C GLN A 187 -10.98 19.46 -1.33
N ASN A 188 -9.96 18.74 -0.80
CA ASN A 188 -9.71 18.67 0.64
C ASN A 188 -8.31 19.23 0.99
N SER A 189 -8.26 20.16 1.94
CA SER A 189 -7.04 20.71 2.56
C SER A 189 -6.23 19.62 3.30
N THR A 190 -5.43 18.85 2.54
CA THR A 190 -4.86 17.57 3.01
C THR A 190 -3.39 17.67 3.40
N PHE A 191 -3.07 17.21 4.61
CA PHE A 191 -1.76 17.35 5.26
C PHE A 191 -0.77 16.23 4.90
N SER A 192 -1.19 14.96 4.89
CA SER A 192 -0.32 13.82 4.56
C SER A 192 -1.04 12.68 3.84
N LYS A 193 -0.30 11.83 3.11
CA LYS A 193 -0.85 10.88 2.12
C LYS A 193 -0.19 9.50 2.15
N ASN A 194 -1.01 8.47 2.05
CA ASN A 194 -0.63 7.15 1.53
C ASN A 194 -1.63 6.72 0.43
N TYR A 195 -1.38 5.61 -0.27
CA TYR A 195 -2.21 5.16 -1.42
C TYR A 195 -3.73 5.03 -1.14
N ARG A 196 -4.14 4.91 0.13
CA ARG A 196 -5.53 4.63 0.55
C ARG A 196 -6.05 5.51 1.70
N HIS A 197 -5.20 6.27 2.38
CA HIS A 197 -5.61 7.07 3.55
C HIS A 197 -5.24 8.53 3.31
N THR A 198 -6.12 9.40 3.75
CA THR A 198 -5.98 10.84 3.66
C THR A 198 -6.19 11.44 5.03
N TRP A 199 -5.22 12.24 5.46
CA TRP A 199 -5.28 12.98 6.71
C TRP A 199 -5.59 14.43 6.36
N TYR A 200 -6.61 15.00 7.01
CA TYR A 200 -6.97 16.40 6.89
C TYR A 200 -6.99 17.04 8.27
N VAL A 201 -6.77 18.34 8.31
CA VAL A 201 -6.94 19.15 9.51
C VAL A 201 -8.32 19.78 9.41
N SER A 202 -9.15 19.60 10.42
CA SER A 202 -10.38 20.36 10.58
C SER A 202 -10.08 21.50 11.55
N THR A 203 -10.38 22.74 11.16
CA THR A 203 -10.27 23.90 12.06
C THR A 203 -11.53 24.09 12.91
N GLY A 204 -12.57 23.27 12.68
CA GLY A 204 -13.86 23.38 13.34
C GLY A 204 -14.77 24.47 12.77
N ASP A 205 -14.38 25.11 11.65
CA ASP A 205 -15.25 26.03 10.92
C ASP A 205 -16.37 25.23 10.23
N PRO A 206 -17.66 25.52 10.49
CA PRO A 206 -18.78 24.88 9.81
C PRO A 206 -18.78 25.02 8.29
N ASN A 207 -18.02 25.99 7.75
CA ASN A 207 -17.88 26.21 6.31
C ASN A 207 -16.72 25.42 5.68
N GLU A 208 -15.89 24.74 6.48
CA GLU A 208 -14.86 23.86 5.95
C GLU A 208 -15.48 22.60 5.32
N TYR A 209 -14.91 22.18 4.19
CA TYR A 209 -15.37 20.99 3.49
C TYR A 209 -15.05 19.73 4.30
N GLU A 210 -16.10 19.07 4.82
CA GLU A 210 -15.99 17.71 5.33
C GLU A 210 -16.20 16.68 4.22
N SER A 211 -15.30 15.69 4.15
CA SER A 211 -15.43 14.62 3.15
C SER A 211 -16.67 13.78 3.43
N HIS A 212 -17.49 13.55 2.40
CA HIS A 212 -18.66 12.68 2.51
C HIS A 212 -18.26 11.26 2.94
N LYS A 213 -18.62 10.88 4.16
CA LYS A 213 -18.43 9.52 4.69
C LYS A 213 -19.55 8.61 4.19
N GLY A 214 -19.27 7.34 3.96
CA GLY A 214 -20.35 6.38 3.74
C GLY A 214 -19.91 4.96 3.37
N ASN A 215 -20.92 4.11 3.18
CA ASN A 215 -20.77 2.65 3.05
C ASN A 215 -20.58 2.16 1.60
N PHE A 216 -20.52 3.08 0.64
CA PHE A 216 -20.48 2.78 -0.80
C PHE A 216 -19.07 2.82 -1.38
N LEU A 217 -18.87 2.22 -2.55
CA LEU A 217 -17.61 2.23 -3.26
C LEU A 217 -17.23 3.66 -3.64
N LYS A 218 -15.96 4.00 -3.41
CA LYS A 218 -15.37 5.36 -3.57
C LYS A 218 -15.70 6.34 -2.44
N ASN A 219 -16.62 6.01 -1.53
CA ASN A 219 -16.80 6.82 -0.33
C ASN A 219 -15.60 6.66 0.60
N THR A 220 -15.32 7.72 1.35
CA THR A 220 -14.37 7.66 2.46
C THR A 220 -15.04 7.09 3.69
N THR A 221 -14.29 6.36 4.49
CA THR A 221 -14.73 5.85 5.79
C THR A 221 -13.84 6.44 6.87
N ASP A 222 -14.40 6.68 8.06
CA ASP A 222 -13.62 7.13 9.19
C ASP A 222 -12.92 5.94 9.87
N GLU A 223 -11.59 5.95 9.90
CA GLU A 223 -10.82 4.89 10.56
C GLU A 223 -10.78 5.06 12.08
N LEU A 224 -11.05 6.27 12.59
CA LEU A 224 -11.00 6.60 14.02
C LEU A 224 -12.23 6.12 14.78
N GLU A 225 -13.34 5.86 14.09
CA GLU A 225 -14.56 5.27 14.68
C GLU A 225 -14.28 3.95 15.43
N SER A 226 -13.22 3.23 15.05
CA SER A 226 -12.78 2.03 15.75
C SER A 226 -12.32 2.26 17.20
N TYR A 227 -11.95 3.50 17.56
CA TYR A 227 -11.59 3.92 18.92
C TYR A 227 -12.78 4.50 19.70
N GLY A 228 -13.89 4.78 19.01
CA GLY A 228 -15.08 5.43 19.54
C GLY A 228 -15.57 6.53 18.60
N GLN A 229 -16.89 6.77 18.58
CA GLN A 229 -17.48 7.88 17.85
C GLN A 229 -16.85 9.20 18.31
N ASP A 230 -16.65 10.14 17.38
CA ASP A 230 -16.04 11.46 17.62
C ASP A 230 -14.59 11.42 18.15
N SER A 231 -13.90 10.28 17.99
CA SER A 231 -12.46 10.22 18.24
C SER A 231 -11.72 11.06 17.19
N TYR A 232 -10.76 11.85 17.65
CA TYR A 232 -9.96 12.72 16.79
C TYR A 232 -8.47 12.53 17.05
N ILE A 233 -7.65 12.96 16.10
CA ILE A 233 -6.21 12.94 16.26
C ILE A 233 -5.78 14.27 16.86
N GLU A 234 -5.24 14.22 18.07
CA GLU A 234 -4.75 15.42 18.77
C GLU A 234 -3.39 15.85 18.21
N THR A 235 -2.47 14.91 18.05
CA THR A 235 -1.12 15.20 17.55
C THR A 235 -0.73 14.23 16.45
N PHE A 236 -0.17 14.76 15.36
CA PHE A 236 0.38 13.98 14.25
C PHE A 236 1.83 14.40 13.97
N ILE A 237 2.72 13.42 13.86
CA ILE A 237 4.12 13.61 13.49
C ILE A 237 4.47 12.73 12.29
N SER A 238 5.23 13.27 11.34
CA SER A 238 5.64 12.55 10.13
C SER A 238 7.14 12.72 9.89
N GLY A 239 7.85 11.58 9.86
CA GLY A 239 9.24 11.49 9.39
C GLY A 239 9.34 11.14 7.90
N GLY A 240 8.22 11.15 7.15
CA GLY A 240 8.19 10.94 5.71
C GLY A 240 7.24 9.82 5.25
N PRO A 241 7.32 9.41 3.97
CA PRO A 241 6.39 8.44 3.40
C PRO A 241 6.42 7.09 4.14
N LYS A 242 5.27 6.71 4.71
CA LYS A 242 5.10 5.49 5.53
C LYS A 242 5.98 5.46 6.79
N PHE A 243 6.33 6.64 7.31
CA PHE A 243 6.96 6.83 8.60
C PHE A 243 6.28 7.99 9.34
N TYR A 244 5.32 7.66 10.19
CA TYR A 244 4.53 8.64 10.95
C TYR A 244 4.04 8.03 12.26
N SER A 245 3.67 8.90 13.20
CA SER A 245 3.04 8.54 14.45
C SER A 245 1.97 9.56 14.81
N TYR A 246 0.93 9.14 15.51
CA TYR A 246 -0.15 10.04 15.94
C TYR A 246 -0.79 9.57 17.24
N VAL A 247 -1.38 10.52 17.97
CA VAL A 247 -2.11 10.30 19.21
C VAL A 247 -3.60 10.52 18.93
N VAL A 248 -4.41 9.50 19.14
CA VAL A 248 -5.87 9.58 19.05
C VAL A 248 -6.43 9.89 20.44
N CYS A 249 -7.27 10.90 20.53
CA CYS A 249 -8.03 11.22 21.74
C CYS A 249 -9.49 10.78 21.54
N THR A 250 -10.00 10.01 22.49
CA THR A 250 -11.42 9.63 22.55
C THR A 250 -12.22 10.69 23.29
N PRO A 251 -13.56 10.79 23.08
CA PRO A 251 -14.40 11.74 23.85
C PRO A 251 -14.35 11.52 25.36
N GLN A 252 -13.97 10.32 25.81
CA GLN A 252 -13.80 9.94 27.21
C GLN A 252 -12.46 10.40 27.80
N GLY A 253 -11.63 11.12 27.04
CA GLY A 253 -10.32 11.60 27.44
C GLY A 253 -9.22 10.54 27.43
N ARG A 254 -9.49 9.33 26.91
CA ARG A 254 -8.45 8.29 26.75
C ARG A 254 -7.63 8.57 25.50
N THR A 255 -6.32 8.38 25.60
CA THR A 255 -5.38 8.57 24.50
C THR A 255 -4.83 7.23 23.99
N HIS A 256 -4.60 7.15 22.68
CA HIS A 256 -4.03 5.99 22.00
C HIS A 256 -2.89 6.39 21.07
N ASP A 257 -1.70 5.89 21.35
CA ASP A 257 -0.51 6.13 20.52
C ASP A 257 -0.44 5.13 19.37
N VAL A 258 -0.32 5.63 18.14
CA VAL A 258 -0.20 4.79 16.95
C VAL A 258 1.04 5.15 16.16
N CYS A 259 2.00 4.21 16.11
CA CYS A 259 3.20 4.33 15.29
C CYS A 259 3.08 3.52 13.98
N LYS A 260 3.53 4.07 12.86
CA LYS A 260 3.60 3.39 11.56
C LYS A 260 4.96 3.63 10.92
N VAL A 261 5.81 2.60 10.94
CA VAL A 261 7.16 2.65 10.36
C VAL A 261 7.35 1.52 9.35
N LYS A 262 7.57 1.86 8.08
CA LYS A 262 7.74 0.86 7.01
C LYS A 262 8.99 0.03 7.23
N GLY A 263 8.83 -1.30 7.16
CA GLY A 263 9.93 -2.25 7.19
C GLY A 263 10.38 -2.62 8.61
N ILE A 264 9.69 -2.12 9.64
CA ILE A 264 9.91 -2.52 11.02
C ILE A 264 8.59 -3.07 11.55
N THR A 265 8.64 -4.30 12.06
CA THR A 265 7.48 -4.90 12.74
C THR A 265 7.42 -4.35 14.15
N LEU A 266 6.34 -3.65 14.50
CA LEU A 266 6.13 -3.10 15.84
C LEU A 266 5.58 -4.18 16.78
N ASN A 267 6.47 -5.10 17.20
CA ASN A 267 6.22 -6.00 18.31
C ASN A 267 6.52 -5.30 19.64
N PHE A 268 6.27 -5.97 20.77
CA PHE A 268 6.50 -5.40 22.10
C PHE A 268 7.93 -4.87 22.26
N GLU A 269 8.94 -5.65 21.93
CA GLU A 269 10.36 -5.24 22.03
C GLU A 269 10.67 -4.00 21.19
N ASN A 270 10.30 -4.00 19.90
CA ASN A 270 10.56 -2.88 19.00
C ASN A 270 9.77 -1.63 19.39
N SER A 271 8.58 -1.78 19.99
CA SER A 271 7.76 -0.65 20.45
C SER A 271 8.38 0.09 21.63
N ARG A 272 9.26 -0.56 22.40
CA ARG A 272 10.06 0.11 23.45
C ARG A 272 11.05 1.11 22.85
N TYR A 273 11.57 0.81 21.65
CA TYR A 273 12.49 1.69 20.93
C TYR A 273 11.76 2.69 20.02
N ILE A 274 10.70 2.25 19.33
CA ILE A 274 9.88 3.05 18.43
C ILE A 274 8.51 3.29 19.06
N ASN A 275 8.34 4.47 19.61
CA ASN A 275 7.09 4.98 20.12
C ASN A 275 6.92 6.44 19.70
N PHE A 276 5.77 7.04 20.04
CA PHE A 276 5.48 8.41 19.68
C PHE A 276 6.57 9.38 20.15
N ASN A 277 7.01 9.25 21.40
CA ASN A 277 8.04 10.11 21.98
C ASN A 277 9.41 9.92 21.31
N SER A 278 9.84 8.70 21.01
CA SER A 278 11.13 8.48 20.37
C SER A 278 11.15 9.02 18.93
N ILE A 279 10.06 8.90 18.17
CA ILE A 279 9.93 9.50 16.84
C ILE A 279 9.89 11.04 16.94
N LYS A 280 9.16 11.59 17.92
CA LYS A 280 9.12 13.04 18.16
C LYS A 280 10.51 13.59 18.47
N ASN A 281 11.24 12.95 19.37
CA ASN A 281 12.60 13.32 19.74
C ASN A 281 13.57 13.22 18.54
N LEU A 282 13.43 12.19 17.71
CA LEU A 282 14.21 12.03 16.48
C LEU A 282 14.04 13.26 15.54
N LEU A 283 12.81 13.74 15.36
CA LEU A 283 12.52 14.88 14.49
C LEU A 283 12.94 16.23 15.08
N ILE A 284 12.91 16.38 16.41
CA ILE A 284 13.33 17.61 17.10
C ILE A 284 14.86 17.71 17.13
N ALA A 285 15.56 16.60 17.41
CA ALA A 285 17.02 16.58 17.50
C ALA A 285 17.71 17.02 16.20
N GLU A 286 17.14 16.68 15.03
CA GLU A 286 17.68 17.11 13.75
C GLU A 286 17.53 18.63 13.51
N LYS A 287 16.40 19.24 13.88
CA LYS A 287 16.23 20.70 13.75
C LYS A 287 17.30 21.49 14.52
N ILE A 288 17.80 20.92 15.61
CA ILE A 288 18.88 21.53 16.40
C ILE A 288 20.22 21.36 15.66
N ALA A 289 20.49 20.15 15.13
CA ALA A 289 21.70 19.86 14.36
C ALA A 289 21.81 20.64 13.03
N GLU A 290 20.70 20.99 12.37
CA GLU A 290 20.72 21.84 11.16
C GLU A 290 21.10 23.31 11.46
N ASN A 291 20.92 23.77 12.71
CA ASN A 291 21.25 25.14 13.12
C ASN A 291 22.70 25.30 13.60
N GLU A 292 23.39 24.20 13.92
CA GLU A 292 24.78 24.22 14.38
C GLU A 292 25.73 23.91 13.20
N LYS A 293 26.59 24.88 12.86
CA LYS A 293 27.54 24.77 11.74
C LYS A 293 28.66 23.75 12.01
N ASP A 294 28.72 22.77 11.12
CA ASP A 294 29.88 22.10 10.49
C ASP A 294 31.00 21.38 11.25
N ASP A 295 31.26 21.49 12.56
CA ASP A 295 32.55 20.97 13.10
C ASP A 295 32.54 19.66 13.93
N GLU A 296 31.42 18.97 14.18
CA GLU A 296 31.43 17.68 14.94
C GLU A 296 30.58 16.54 14.30
N LYS A 297 30.80 16.26 13.01
CA LYS A 297 29.93 15.34 12.23
C LYS A 297 30.00 13.84 12.56
N GLU A 298 30.92 13.37 13.43
CA GLU A 298 31.12 11.93 13.61
C GLU A 298 30.54 11.36 14.92
N LYS A 299 30.40 12.16 15.99
CA LYS A 299 29.76 11.72 17.25
C LYS A 299 28.22 11.84 17.25
N ASP A 300 27.66 12.67 16.39
CA ASP A 300 26.23 13.05 16.45
C ASP A 300 25.29 12.16 15.61
N ARG A 301 25.82 11.27 14.75
CA ARG A 301 25.00 10.30 13.98
C ARG A 301 24.20 9.32 14.85
N ARG A 302 24.59 9.13 16.11
CA ARG A 302 23.82 8.33 17.09
C ARG A 302 22.58 9.05 17.61
N LYS A 303 22.51 10.39 17.55
CA LYS A 303 21.31 11.16 17.95
C LYS A 303 20.26 11.26 16.84
N THR A 304 20.66 11.09 15.58
CA THR A 304 19.79 11.24 14.40
C THR A 304 19.21 9.92 13.88
N SER A 305 19.37 8.81 14.62
CA SER A 305 18.80 7.52 14.25
C SER A 305 18.39 6.68 15.46
N ILE A 306 17.26 5.97 15.35
CA ILE A 306 16.84 4.97 16.33
C ILE A 306 17.38 3.61 15.88
N ASN A 307 18.26 3.01 16.67
CA ASN A 307 18.87 1.72 16.36
C ASN A 307 18.13 0.58 17.06
N LEU A 308 17.61 -0.35 16.27
CA LEU A 308 16.88 -1.52 16.76
C LEU A 308 17.76 -2.76 16.61
N PRO A 309 18.32 -3.29 17.72
CA PRO A 309 19.00 -4.57 17.68
C PRO A 309 17.97 -5.70 17.51
N PHE A 310 18.27 -6.68 16.67
CA PHE A 310 17.44 -7.87 16.51
C PHE A 310 18.29 -9.08 16.10
N ARG A 311 17.81 -10.27 16.46
CA ARG A 311 18.40 -11.53 15.99
C ARG A 311 17.84 -11.89 14.63
N ALA A 312 18.68 -11.76 13.62
CA ALA A 312 18.33 -12.09 12.25
C ALA A 312 18.61 -13.57 11.96
N ILE A 313 17.61 -14.27 11.43
CA ILE A 313 17.82 -15.54 10.76
C ILE A 313 18.25 -15.22 9.32
N ARG A 314 19.45 -15.69 8.95
CA ARG A 314 20.04 -15.51 7.61
C ARG A 314 20.40 -16.87 7.02
N ARG A 315 20.52 -16.90 5.70
CA ARG A 315 21.04 -18.04 4.96
C ARG A 315 22.39 -17.67 4.35
N THR A 316 23.35 -18.56 4.47
CA THR A 316 24.64 -18.43 3.76
C THR A 316 24.43 -18.71 2.26
N ALA A 317 25.47 -18.48 1.44
CA ALA A 317 25.45 -18.90 0.04
C ALA A 317 25.19 -20.41 -0.11
N PHE A 318 25.65 -21.20 0.86
CA PHE A 318 25.46 -22.64 0.94
C PHE A 318 24.14 -23.06 1.62
N HIS A 319 23.23 -22.11 1.83
CA HIS A 319 21.91 -22.32 2.44
C HIS A 319 21.91 -22.75 3.91
N ASP A 320 23.05 -22.68 4.59
CA ASP A 320 23.11 -22.88 6.04
C ASP A 320 22.32 -21.80 6.75
N VAL A 321 21.50 -22.21 7.71
CA VAL A 321 20.74 -21.29 8.54
C VAL A 321 21.62 -20.82 9.69
N VAL A 322 21.95 -19.52 9.69
CA VAL A 322 22.74 -18.90 10.75
C VAL A 322 21.93 -17.82 11.44
N THR A 323 22.14 -17.69 12.74
CA THR A 323 21.60 -16.58 13.53
C THR A 323 22.71 -15.55 13.71
N ARG A 324 22.41 -14.28 13.41
CA ARG A 324 23.34 -13.16 13.60
C ARG A 324 22.63 -12.03 14.30
N ASP A 325 23.32 -11.41 15.26
CA ASP A 325 22.85 -10.15 15.85
C ASP A 325 23.07 -9.04 14.82
N GLU A 326 21.98 -8.40 14.40
CA GLU A 326 21.98 -7.29 13.44
C GLU A 326 21.30 -6.07 14.07
N THR A 327 21.63 -4.89 13.55
CA THR A 327 21.01 -3.64 13.98
C THR A 327 20.34 -2.98 12.79
N LYS A 328 19.07 -2.62 12.94
CA LYS A 328 18.33 -1.83 11.95
C LYS A 328 18.28 -0.38 12.40
N SER A 329 18.89 0.50 11.61
CA SER A 329 18.82 1.94 11.85
C SER A 329 17.53 2.51 11.23
N CYS A 330 16.75 3.21 12.05
CA CYS A 330 15.54 3.92 11.66
C CYS A 330 15.84 5.42 11.65
N MET A 331 15.71 6.03 10.49
CA MET A 331 15.91 7.47 10.25
C MET A 331 14.70 8.01 9.48
N HIS A 332 14.40 9.30 9.67
CA HIS A 332 13.41 9.99 8.85
C HIS A 332 13.95 10.19 7.44
N VAL A 333 13.04 10.35 6.49
CA VAL A 333 13.35 10.46 5.06
C VAL A 333 12.70 11.72 4.52
N LEU A 334 13.32 12.86 4.82
CA LEU A 334 12.91 14.17 4.29
C LEU A 334 13.59 14.50 2.95
N LEU A 335 14.65 13.78 2.58
CA LEU A 335 15.46 13.98 1.36
C LEU A 335 14.76 13.72 0.03
N LYS A 336 13.44 13.49 0.00
CA LYS A 336 12.69 13.17 -1.24
C LYS A 336 11.80 14.31 -1.74
N ARG A 337 11.62 15.35 -0.92
CA ARG A 337 10.86 16.56 -1.27
C ARG A 337 11.57 17.77 -0.65
N ARG A 338 11.59 18.89 -1.35
CA ARG A 338 12.04 20.18 -0.80
C ARG A 338 10.90 20.74 0.05
N PHE A 339 11.17 21.05 1.32
CA PHE A 339 10.23 21.81 2.13
C PHE A 339 10.55 23.30 1.94
N ASP A 340 9.56 24.09 1.54
CA ASP A 340 9.68 25.53 1.46
C ASP A 340 9.23 26.13 2.79
N ASN A 341 10.20 26.63 3.57
CA ASN A 341 9.96 27.20 4.89
C ASN A 341 9.10 28.47 4.85
N ASN A 342 9.03 29.16 3.71
CA ASN A 342 8.26 30.40 3.59
C ASN A 342 6.78 30.12 3.32
N THR A 343 6.47 29.09 2.54
CA THR A 343 5.10 28.72 2.17
C THR A 343 4.54 27.57 3.01
N GLY A 344 5.39 26.88 3.78
CA GLY A 344 5.00 25.69 4.54
C GLY A 344 4.66 24.48 3.67
N HIS A 345 4.99 24.53 2.37
CA HIS A 345 4.63 23.48 1.42
C HIS A 345 5.82 22.58 1.08
N SER A 346 5.53 21.29 0.84
CA SER A 346 6.54 20.35 0.30
C SER A 346 6.42 20.24 -1.23
N LEU A 347 7.50 20.55 -1.93
CA LEU A 347 7.65 20.45 -3.38
C LEU A 347 8.48 19.22 -3.75
N PRO A 348 8.18 18.54 -4.87
CA PRO A 348 9.12 17.55 -5.41
C PRO A 348 10.42 18.23 -5.85
N TYR A 349 11.56 17.52 -5.78
CA TYR A 349 12.80 18.04 -6.37
C TYR A 349 12.66 18.24 -7.88
N GLY A 350 13.22 19.33 -8.41
CA GLY A 350 13.09 19.74 -9.81
C GLY A 350 11.94 20.73 -10.09
N TYR A 351 11.46 21.42 -9.05
CA TYR A 351 10.64 22.64 -9.15
C TYR A 351 11.50 23.87 -8.88
#